data_AF-F0ZS87-F1
#
_entry.id   AF-F0ZS87-F1
#
_cell.length_a   1.000
_cell.length_b   1.000
_cell.length_c   1.000
_cell.angle_alpha   90.00
_cell.angle_beta   90.00
_cell.angle_gamma   90.00
#
_symmetry.space_group_name_H-M   'P 1'
#
loop_
_entity.id
_entity.type
_entity.pdbx_description
1 polymer ?
#
loop_
_entity_poly.entity_id
_entity_poly.type
_entity_poly.pdbx_seq_one_letter_code
_entity_poly.pdbx_strand_id
1 'polypeptide(L)'
;MKILFCLILSILIFNQFYHTNGYGESLNGYPNAKERENFNLINLIRLFPLEYKANYMTGYNGLNNVFSKYGQAVPPVYYDYTLNQLARSHSQDMATNRCFKHDSCDGTSIWTRFDSYITCSGQSSGENIAAGANPFDATNLLVCDEVNGQCAADNSGNDGHRVNIMSDSFKTLGVGWVEQSGGQYSDYLTQDFHGGNCNNINNPIYSAYHTFYPSTSTQFIAIFYSNTESVSKFSLVFEDGTSHNLPVVYGTSSKGAFITTLPSVESCAKYYFSAQTSSNVYKMPETGYFQVSKSSSCAGWVAGDT
;
A
#
# COMPACT_ATOMS: atom_id res chain seq x y z
N MET A 1 43.20 53.50 -21.17
CA MET A 1 42.64 52.87 -19.96
C MET A 1 41.47 51.97 -20.39
N LYS A 2 41.71 50.67 -20.57
CA LYS A 2 40.65 49.68 -20.82
C LYS A 2 40.83 48.59 -19.76
N ILE A 3 39.88 48.54 -18.84
CA ILE A 3 39.87 47.67 -17.67
C ILE A 3 39.36 46.30 -18.11
N LEU A 4 40.14 45.29 -17.73
CA LEU A 4 39.91 43.87 -17.90
C LEU A 4 38.73 43.44 -16.99
N PHE A 5 37.65 42.90 -17.56
CA PHE A 5 36.63 42.18 -16.78
C PHE A 5 36.78 40.69 -17.07
N CYS A 6 37.46 39.99 -16.16
CA CYS A 6 37.46 38.53 -16.10
C CYS A 6 36.11 38.09 -15.52
N LEU A 7 35.22 37.56 -16.36
CA LEU A 7 34.04 36.83 -15.90
C LEU A 7 34.49 35.42 -15.47
N ILE A 8 34.61 35.21 -14.17
CA ILE A 8 34.71 33.87 -13.58
C ILE A 8 33.29 33.30 -13.60
N LEU A 9 33.02 32.44 -14.58
CA LEU A 9 31.81 31.64 -14.63
C LEU A 9 31.92 30.55 -13.57
N SER A 10 31.42 30.82 -12.36
CA SER A 10 31.26 29.81 -11.32
C SER A 10 30.14 28.85 -11.73
N ILE A 11 30.51 27.71 -12.31
CA ILE A 11 29.60 26.60 -12.56
C ILE A 11 29.22 26.01 -11.19
N LEU A 12 28.07 26.43 -10.67
CA LEU A 12 27.38 25.72 -9.60
C LEU A 12 26.87 24.41 -10.19
N ILE A 13 27.67 23.35 -10.06
CA ILE A 13 27.20 21.98 -10.26
C ILE A 13 26.27 21.72 -9.06
N PHE A 14 24.98 21.99 -9.24
CA PHE A 14 23.97 21.34 -8.43
C PHE A 14 24.08 19.84 -8.74
N ASN A 15 24.79 19.10 -7.90
CA ASN A 15 24.55 17.67 -7.76
C ASN A 15 23.11 17.54 -7.23
N GLN A 16 22.13 17.62 -8.12
CA GLN A 16 20.89 16.90 -7.90
C GLN A 16 21.30 15.44 -7.93
N PHE A 17 21.55 14.88 -6.75
CA PHE A 17 21.51 13.44 -6.58
C PHE A 17 20.12 13.05 -7.07
N TYR A 18 20.05 12.51 -8.29
CA TYR A 18 18.93 11.68 -8.70
C TYR A 18 18.99 10.47 -7.77
N HIS A 19 18.41 10.59 -6.57
CA HIS A 19 17.98 9.42 -5.83
C HIS A 19 16.97 8.74 -6.74
N THR A 20 17.42 7.69 -7.43
CA THR A 20 16.49 6.71 -7.98
C THR A 20 15.83 6.08 -6.76
N ASN A 21 14.61 6.52 -6.44
CA ASN A 21 13.90 5.98 -5.29
C ASN A 21 13.69 4.48 -5.54
N GLY A 22 14.25 3.65 -4.68
CA GLY A 22 14.04 2.21 -4.68
C GLY A 22 12.59 1.85 -4.36
N TYR A 23 12.22 0.61 -4.67
CA TYR A 23 10.88 0.13 -4.39
C TYR A 23 10.61 0.07 -2.89
N GLY A 24 9.43 0.55 -2.49
CA GLY A 24 9.01 0.66 -1.10
C GLY A 24 9.40 1.97 -0.40
N GLU A 25 10.17 2.87 -1.02
CA GLU A 25 10.48 4.18 -0.43
C GLU A 25 9.26 5.11 -0.40
N SER A 26 9.38 6.25 0.28
CA SER A 26 8.39 7.34 0.18
C SER A 26 8.94 8.51 -0.62
N LEU A 27 8.23 8.93 -1.66
CA LEU A 27 8.53 10.13 -2.43
C LEU A 27 7.61 11.26 -2.01
N ASN A 28 8.17 12.39 -1.60
CA ASN A 28 7.42 13.54 -1.06
C ASN A 28 6.49 13.16 0.11
N GLY A 29 6.89 12.19 0.92
CA GLY A 29 6.13 11.70 2.08
C GLY A 29 5.11 10.59 1.78
N TYR A 30 5.03 10.10 0.53
CA TYR A 30 4.05 9.07 0.13
C TYR A 30 4.67 7.81 -0.47
N PRO A 31 4.15 6.62 -0.16
CA PRO A 31 2.95 6.40 0.65
C PRO A 31 3.28 6.61 2.13
N ASN A 32 2.39 7.32 2.82
CA ASN A 32 2.52 7.51 4.26
C ASN A 32 2.24 6.20 5.02
N ALA A 33 2.42 6.19 6.34
CA ALA A 33 2.24 4.99 7.15
C ALA A 33 0.86 4.33 6.98
N LYS A 34 -0.22 5.12 6.88
CA LYS A 34 -1.60 4.61 6.80
C LYS A 34 -1.95 4.11 5.41
N GLU A 35 -1.49 4.79 4.37
CA GLU A 35 -1.62 4.34 2.98
C GLU A 35 -0.86 3.01 2.77
N ARG A 36 0.32 2.88 3.37
CA ARG A 36 1.16 1.68 3.29
C ARG A 36 0.57 0.49 4.04
N GLU A 37 -0.03 0.73 5.21
CA GLU A 37 -0.78 -0.30 5.93
C GLU A 37 -1.92 -0.84 5.06
N ASN A 38 -2.77 0.04 4.51
CA ASN A 38 -3.87 -0.36 3.63
C ASN A 38 -3.38 -1.11 2.39
N PHE A 39 -2.37 -0.59 1.68
CA PHE A 39 -1.76 -1.25 0.52
C PHE A 39 -1.27 -2.67 0.85
N ASN A 40 -0.60 -2.84 1.99
CA ASN A 40 -0.10 -4.15 2.40
C ASN A 40 -1.23 -5.14 2.72
N LEU A 41 -2.32 -4.66 3.34
CA LEU A 41 -3.50 -5.49 3.62
C LEU A 41 -4.23 -5.88 2.33
N ILE A 42 -4.28 -5.03 1.31
CA ILE A 42 -4.83 -5.40 0.00
C ILE A 42 -4.06 -6.55 -0.62
N ASN A 43 -2.73 -6.52 -0.60
CA ASN A 43 -1.94 -7.66 -1.10
C ASN A 43 -2.11 -8.93 -0.25
N LEU A 44 -2.32 -8.80 1.07
CA LEU A 44 -2.68 -9.93 1.92
C LEU A 44 -4.04 -10.54 1.51
N ILE A 45 -5.06 -9.71 1.28
CA ILE A 45 -6.39 -10.13 0.82
C ILE A 45 -6.31 -10.83 -0.53
N ARG A 46 -5.58 -10.24 -1.48
CA ARG A 46 -5.45 -10.77 -2.85
C ARG A 46 -4.91 -12.19 -2.87
N LEU A 47 -3.92 -12.49 -2.03
CA LEU A 47 -3.31 -13.82 -1.97
C LEU A 47 -3.99 -14.78 -1.00
N PHE A 48 -4.54 -14.27 0.10
CA PHE A 48 -5.07 -15.09 1.21
C PHE A 48 -6.43 -14.57 1.67
N PRO A 49 -7.45 -14.52 0.78
CA PRO A 49 -8.73 -13.87 1.09
C PRO A 49 -9.49 -14.58 2.21
N LEU A 50 -9.42 -15.92 2.26
CA LEU A 50 -10.12 -16.71 3.28
C LEU A 50 -9.46 -16.58 4.66
N GLU A 51 -8.13 -16.57 4.69
CA GLU A 51 -7.35 -16.34 5.91
C GLU A 51 -7.52 -14.90 6.39
N TYR A 52 -7.53 -13.91 5.49
CA TYR A 52 -7.81 -12.53 5.85
C TYR A 52 -9.19 -12.41 6.51
N LYS A 53 -10.22 -12.95 5.85
CA LYS A 53 -11.59 -12.97 6.38
C LYS A 53 -11.65 -13.58 7.78
N ALA A 54 -10.99 -14.71 7.99
CA ALA A 54 -11.04 -15.43 9.26
C ALA A 54 -10.32 -14.69 10.41
N ASN A 55 -9.25 -13.95 10.11
CA ASN A 55 -8.37 -13.38 11.14
C ASN A 55 -8.56 -11.85 11.34
N TYR A 56 -8.99 -11.13 10.31
CA TYR A 56 -9.04 -9.66 10.31
C TYR A 56 -10.45 -9.07 10.30
N MET A 57 -11.47 -9.88 10.00
CA MET A 57 -12.87 -9.44 9.93
C MET A 57 -13.74 -9.97 11.07
N THR A 58 -13.15 -10.44 12.17
CA THR A 58 -13.91 -10.90 13.35
C THR A 58 -14.89 -9.83 13.82
N GLY A 59 -16.17 -10.20 13.97
CA GLY A 59 -17.23 -9.28 14.40
C GLY A 59 -18.10 -8.73 13.28
N TYR A 60 -17.72 -8.91 12.01
CA TYR A 60 -18.59 -8.58 10.88
C TYR A 60 -19.70 -9.61 10.68
N ASN A 61 -20.89 -9.14 10.30
CA ASN A 61 -22.03 -10.00 9.98
C ASN A 61 -22.00 -10.45 8.53
N GLY A 62 -22.51 -11.65 8.22
CA GLY A 62 -22.63 -12.12 6.84
C GLY A 62 -21.34 -12.61 6.20
N LEU A 63 -20.28 -12.90 6.98
CA LEU A 63 -18.99 -13.38 6.44
C LEU A 63 -19.05 -14.69 5.63
N ASN A 64 -20.11 -15.48 5.77
CA ASN A 64 -20.32 -16.64 4.90
C ASN A 64 -20.56 -16.27 3.43
N ASN A 65 -20.96 -15.02 3.18
CA ASN A 65 -21.24 -14.52 1.84
C ASN A 65 -19.98 -13.97 1.14
N VAL A 66 -18.96 -13.60 1.92
CA VAL A 66 -17.72 -12.95 1.46
C VAL A 66 -16.70 -14.00 1.02
N PHE A 67 -16.15 -13.82 -0.19
CA PHE A 67 -15.18 -14.74 -0.82
C PHE A 67 -15.75 -16.15 -1.02
N SER A 68 -17.06 -16.27 -1.18
CA SER A 68 -17.78 -17.53 -1.43
C SER A 68 -17.72 -17.97 -2.89
N LYS A 69 -17.47 -17.05 -3.84
CA LYS A 69 -17.41 -17.30 -5.29
C LYS A 69 -16.06 -17.00 -5.92
N TYR A 70 -15.37 -15.96 -5.47
CA TYR A 70 -14.04 -15.58 -5.96
C TYR A 70 -13.00 -15.53 -4.83
N GLY A 71 -13.10 -16.44 -3.86
CA GLY A 71 -12.09 -16.65 -2.80
C GLY A 71 -10.79 -17.32 -3.27
N GLN A 72 -10.55 -17.37 -4.58
CA GLN A 72 -9.28 -17.84 -5.13
C GLN A 72 -8.24 -16.72 -5.06
N ALA A 73 -7.02 -17.09 -4.66
CA ALA A 73 -5.89 -16.17 -4.66
C ALA A 73 -5.63 -15.60 -6.07
N VAL A 74 -5.44 -14.28 -6.15
CA VAL A 74 -4.99 -13.56 -7.35
C VAL A 74 -3.61 -12.95 -7.10
N PRO A 75 -2.80 -12.69 -8.15
CA PRO A 75 -1.47 -12.13 -7.98
C PRO A 75 -1.51 -10.80 -7.19
N PRO A 76 -0.52 -10.55 -6.31
CA PRO A 76 -0.38 -9.26 -5.65
C PRO A 76 -0.08 -8.14 -6.67
N VAL A 77 -0.32 -6.91 -6.26
CA VAL A 77 -0.05 -5.70 -7.05
C VAL A 77 1.15 -4.95 -6.49
N TYR A 78 1.87 -4.26 -7.37
CA TYR A 78 2.94 -3.35 -6.98
C TYR A 78 2.38 -1.98 -6.58
N TYR A 79 3.08 -1.31 -5.67
CA TYR A 79 2.80 0.09 -5.36
C TYR A 79 3.18 0.96 -6.55
N ASP A 80 2.28 1.88 -6.93
CA ASP A 80 2.55 2.88 -7.96
C ASP A 80 2.34 4.29 -7.40
N TYR A 81 3.41 5.09 -7.45
CA TYR A 81 3.41 6.46 -6.94
C TYR A 81 2.44 7.36 -7.71
N THR A 82 2.33 7.20 -9.03
CA THR A 82 1.43 8.02 -9.85
C THR A 82 -0.03 7.73 -9.50
N LEU A 83 -0.38 6.46 -9.28
CA LEU A 83 -1.70 6.08 -8.77
C LEU A 83 -1.95 6.59 -7.35
N ASN A 84 -0.94 6.58 -6.48
CA ASN A 84 -1.09 7.13 -5.12
C ASN A 84 -1.39 8.63 -5.16
N GLN A 85 -0.73 9.38 -6.04
CA GLN A 85 -0.98 10.81 -6.22
C GLN A 85 -2.39 11.07 -6.79
N LEU A 86 -2.84 10.27 -7.76
CA LEU A 86 -4.21 10.30 -8.28
C LEU A 86 -5.23 10.07 -7.16
N ALA A 87 -5.10 8.96 -6.43
CA ALA A 87 -5.99 8.56 -5.35
C ALA A 87 -6.04 9.63 -4.25
N ARG A 88 -4.88 10.17 -3.88
CA ARG A 88 -4.77 11.19 -2.84
C ARG A 88 -5.39 12.51 -3.28
N SER A 89 -5.22 12.91 -4.55
CA SER A 89 -5.89 14.08 -5.12
C SER A 89 -7.41 13.94 -5.02
N HIS A 90 -7.95 12.75 -5.29
CA HIS A 90 -9.40 12.52 -5.20
C HIS A 90 -9.91 12.49 -3.76
N SER A 91 -9.17 11.86 -2.85
CA SER A 91 -9.48 11.92 -1.40
C SER A 91 -9.48 13.37 -0.88
N GLN A 92 -8.54 14.20 -1.33
CA GLN A 92 -8.49 15.63 -0.98
C GLN A 92 -9.66 16.42 -1.58
N ASP A 93 -10.05 16.13 -2.82
CA ASP A 93 -11.20 16.75 -3.48
C ASP A 93 -12.49 16.47 -2.69
N MET A 94 -12.76 15.19 -2.41
CA MET A 94 -13.92 14.76 -1.60
C MET A 94 -13.95 15.43 -0.22
N ALA A 95 -12.80 15.49 0.46
CA ALA A 95 -12.66 16.14 1.76
C ALA A 95 -12.95 17.65 1.72
N THR A 96 -12.37 18.35 0.74
CA THR A 96 -12.43 19.82 0.63
C THR A 96 -13.81 20.29 0.21
N ASN A 97 -14.41 19.60 -0.77
CA ASN A 97 -15.64 20.00 -1.42
C ASN A 97 -16.88 19.30 -0.84
N ARG A 98 -16.72 18.49 0.21
CA ARG A 98 -17.80 17.82 0.95
C ARG A 98 -18.69 16.99 0.01
N CYS A 99 -18.06 16.20 -0.82
CA CYS A 99 -18.73 15.23 -1.67
C CYS A 99 -18.17 13.82 -1.41
N PHE A 100 -18.92 12.79 -1.80
CA PHE A 100 -18.46 11.40 -1.74
C PHE A 100 -19.04 10.64 -2.94
N LYS A 101 -18.23 10.52 -4.00
CA LYS A 101 -18.60 9.93 -5.29
C LYS A 101 -17.33 9.62 -6.10
N HIS A 102 -17.48 8.75 -7.10
CA HIS A 102 -16.38 8.41 -8.01
C HIS A 102 -15.99 9.56 -8.92
N ASP A 103 -16.93 10.24 -9.57
CA ASP A 103 -16.60 11.45 -10.32
C ASP A 103 -16.13 12.55 -9.36
N SER A 104 -15.23 13.41 -9.83
CA SER A 104 -14.73 14.54 -9.04
C SER A 104 -15.89 15.42 -8.59
N CYS A 105 -15.70 16.17 -7.50
CA CYS A 105 -16.75 17.01 -6.95
C CYS A 105 -17.28 18.01 -7.98
N ASP A 106 -16.43 18.51 -8.89
CA ASP A 106 -16.77 19.38 -10.02
C ASP A 106 -17.47 18.69 -11.21
N GLY A 107 -17.58 17.35 -11.18
CA GLY A 107 -18.20 16.55 -12.24
C GLY A 107 -17.23 15.97 -13.27
N THR A 108 -15.91 16.21 -13.13
CA THR A 108 -14.91 15.54 -13.97
C THR A 108 -15.00 14.03 -13.79
N SER A 109 -15.11 13.29 -14.89
CA SER A 109 -15.27 11.84 -14.82
C SER A 109 -14.02 11.17 -14.22
N ILE A 110 -14.22 10.10 -13.47
CA ILE A 110 -13.13 9.24 -12.98
C ILE A 110 -12.13 8.87 -14.09
N TRP A 111 -12.61 8.48 -15.27
CA TRP A 111 -11.74 8.05 -16.36
C TRP A 111 -10.90 9.18 -16.93
N THR A 112 -11.43 10.39 -16.99
CA THR A 112 -10.65 11.59 -17.32
C THR A 112 -9.51 11.81 -16.32
N ARG A 113 -9.74 11.56 -15.03
CA ARG A 113 -8.65 11.61 -14.05
C ARG A 113 -7.58 10.55 -14.31
N PHE A 114 -7.98 9.28 -14.51
CA PHE A 114 -7.04 8.20 -14.85
C PHE A 114 -6.19 8.56 -16.08
N ASP A 115 -6.82 9.03 -17.15
CA ASP A 115 -6.13 9.43 -18.40
C ASP A 115 -5.16 10.61 -18.20
N SER A 116 -5.44 11.50 -17.23
CA SER A 116 -4.56 12.64 -16.93
C SER A 116 -3.32 12.30 -16.10
N TYR A 117 -3.35 11.19 -15.36
CA TYR A 117 -2.25 10.76 -14.49
C TYR A 117 -1.43 9.62 -15.11
N ILE A 118 -2.09 8.64 -15.75
CA ILE A 118 -1.47 7.39 -16.16
C ILE A 118 -1.10 7.45 -17.63
N THR A 119 0.20 7.34 -17.91
CA THR A 119 0.74 7.40 -19.28
C THR A 119 1.28 6.05 -19.76
N CYS A 120 1.24 5.00 -18.94
CA CYS A 120 1.80 3.69 -19.29
C CYS A 120 0.73 2.75 -19.86
N SER A 121 1.18 1.66 -20.50
CA SER A 121 0.28 0.69 -21.10
C SER A 121 -0.45 -0.15 -20.04
N GLY A 122 -1.77 -0.22 -20.16
CA GLY A 122 -2.65 -1.09 -19.39
C GLY A 122 -4.09 -0.85 -19.86
N GLN A 123 -4.93 -1.89 -19.83
CA GLN A 123 -6.29 -1.80 -20.38
C GLN A 123 -7.39 -1.80 -19.31
N SER A 124 -7.02 -2.01 -18.04
CA SER A 124 -7.95 -2.01 -16.91
C SER A 124 -7.55 -0.95 -15.90
N SER A 125 -8.57 -0.30 -15.37
CA SER A 125 -8.49 0.66 -14.27
C SER A 125 -9.70 0.47 -13.37
N GLY A 126 -9.55 0.71 -12.07
CA GLY A 126 -10.64 0.61 -11.10
C GLY A 126 -10.36 1.48 -9.89
N GLU A 127 -11.43 1.99 -9.28
CA GLU A 127 -11.36 2.83 -8.09
C GLU A 127 -12.27 2.27 -7.00
N ASN A 128 -11.77 2.24 -5.78
CA ASN A 128 -12.58 2.10 -4.58
C ASN A 128 -12.48 3.36 -3.74
N ILE A 129 -13.58 3.77 -3.09
CA ILE A 129 -13.59 4.89 -2.16
C ILE A 129 -14.26 4.51 -0.83
N ALA A 130 -13.70 5.00 0.26
CA ALA A 130 -14.25 4.85 1.61
C ALA A 130 -14.11 6.17 2.37
N ALA A 131 -14.98 6.40 3.36
CA ALA A 131 -14.90 7.57 4.21
C ALA A 131 -15.38 7.27 5.63
N GLY A 132 -14.92 8.06 6.60
CA GLY A 132 -15.32 7.99 8.01
C GLY A 132 -14.71 6.84 8.80
N ALA A 133 -13.67 6.20 8.25
CA ALA A 133 -12.95 5.11 8.89
C ALA A 133 -11.45 5.26 8.63
N ASN A 134 -10.63 4.91 9.63
CA ASN A 134 -9.18 4.85 9.43
C ASN A 134 -8.83 3.78 8.37
N PRO A 135 -7.63 3.79 7.79
CA PRO A 135 -7.33 2.91 6.64
C PRO A 135 -7.37 1.40 6.91
N PHE A 136 -7.19 0.94 8.14
CA PHE A 136 -7.43 -0.46 8.49
C PHE A 136 -8.93 -0.79 8.39
N ASP A 137 -9.77 -0.03 9.10
CA ASP A 137 -11.22 -0.24 9.12
C ASP A 137 -11.84 -0.04 7.73
N ALA A 138 -11.35 0.95 6.98
CA ALA A 138 -11.74 1.16 5.58
C ALA A 138 -11.46 -0.07 4.71
N THR A 139 -10.37 -0.81 4.95
CA THR A 139 -10.09 -2.07 4.23
C THR A 139 -11.20 -3.08 4.47
N ASN A 140 -11.59 -3.29 5.74
CA ASN A 140 -12.64 -4.22 6.09
C ASN A 140 -14.02 -3.77 5.57
N LEU A 141 -14.32 -2.47 5.57
CA LEU A 141 -15.54 -1.92 4.98
C LEU A 141 -15.62 -2.20 3.48
N LEU A 142 -14.54 -1.96 2.74
CA LEU A 142 -14.46 -2.24 1.30
C LEU A 142 -14.55 -3.73 0.99
N VAL A 143 -13.99 -4.61 1.84
CA VAL A 143 -14.14 -6.05 1.67
C VAL A 143 -15.56 -6.51 2.01
N CYS A 144 -16.17 -5.95 3.06
CA CYS A 144 -17.50 -6.34 3.50
C CYS A 144 -18.58 -5.91 2.51
N ASP A 145 -18.48 -4.68 2.00
CA ASP A 145 -19.51 -4.06 1.17
C ASP A 145 -20.88 -4.18 1.84
N GLU A 146 -21.00 -3.60 3.04
CA GLU A 146 -22.17 -3.84 3.88
C GLU A 146 -23.45 -3.32 3.23
N VAL A 147 -24.46 -4.19 3.18
CA VAL A 147 -25.83 -3.85 2.79
C VAL A 147 -26.78 -4.38 3.87
N ASN A 148 -27.59 -3.48 4.44
CA ASN A 148 -28.57 -3.81 5.48
C ASN A 148 -27.98 -4.54 6.70
N GLY A 149 -26.80 -4.12 7.20
CA GLY A 149 -26.20 -4.68 8.41
C GLY A 149 -25.45 -6.00 8.21
N GLN A 150 -25.21 -6.42 6.96
CA GLN A 150 -24.48 -7.65 6.61
C GLN A 150 -23.57 -7.42 5.41
N CYS A 151 -22.42 -8.11 5.38
CA CYS A 151 -21.55 -8.06 4.21
C CYS A 151 -22.26 -8.60 2.96
N ALA A 152 -22.16 -7.86 1.85
CA ALA A 152 -22.76 -8.21 0.58
C ALA A 152 -22.28 -9.59 0.11
N ALA A 153 -23.16 -10.33 -0.53
CA ALA A 153 -22.80 -11.57 -1.19
C ALA A 153 -22.04 -11.34 -2.47
N ASP A 154 -21.09 -12.24 -2.75
CA ASP A 154 -20.40 -12.26 -4.03
C ASP A 154 -21.41 -12.39 -5.18
N ASN A 155 -21.22 -11.62 -6.25
CA ASN A 155 -22.09 -11.51 -7.42
C ASN A 155 -23.49 -10.96 -7.12
N SER A 156 -23.68 -10.26 -6.00
CA SER A 156 -24.95 -9.58 -5.69
C SER A 156 -25.12 -8.26 -6.44
N GLY A 157 -24.03 -7.70 -6.99
CA GLY A 157 -24.01 -6.37 -7.57
C GLY A 157 -23.73 -5.26 -6.55
N ASN A 158 -23.67 -5.61 -5.25
CA ASN A 158 -23.26 -4.69 -4.19
C ASN A 158 -21.83 -4.94 -3.71
N ASP A 159 -21.12 -5.90 -4.30
CA ASP A 159 -19.76 -6.34 -3.95
C ASP A 159 -18.67 -5.68 -4.82
N GLY A 160 -18.95 -4.49 -5.34
CA GLY A 160 -18.13 -3.82 -6.36
C GLY A 160 -16.70 -3.53 -5.89
N HIS A 161 -16.52 -3.12 -4.63
CA HIS A 161 -15.19 -2.84 -4.10
C HIS A 161 -14.38 -4.13 -3.96
N ARG A 162 -15.03 -5.19 -3.49
CA ARG A 162 -14.40 -6.51 -3.37
C ARG A 162 -14.04 -7.10 -4.74
N VAL A 163 -14.87 -6.90 -5.77
CA VAL A 163 -14.57 -7.29 -7.16
C VAL A 163 -13.31 -6.58 -7.67
N ASN A 164 -13.15 -5.28 -7.40
CA ASN A 164 -11.93 -4.55 -7.75
C ASN A 164 -10.70 -5.12 -7.02
N ILE A 165 -10.80 -5.29 -5.69
CA ILE A 165 -9.71 -5.84 -4.86
C ILE A 165 -9.25 -7.21 -5.39
N MET A 166 -10.18 -8.07 -5.82
CA MET A 166 -9.91 -9.43 -6.28
C MET A 166 -9.74 -9.56 -7.80
N SER A 167 -9.69 -8.46 -8.56
CA SER A 167 -9.44 -8.54 -10.00
C SER A 167 -7.99 -8.93 -10.30
N ASP A 168 -7.80 -10.00 -11.07
CA ASP A 168 -6.49 -10.46 -11.56
C ASP A 168 -5.94 -9.61 -12.71
N SER A 169 -6.77 -8.72 -13.27
CA SER A 169 -6.38 -7.81 -14.36
C SER A 169 -5.43 -6.69 -13.89
N PHE A 170 -5.44 -6.38 -12.59
CA PHE A 170 -4.62 -5.32 -12.00
C PHE A 170 -3.22 -5.79 -11.66
N LYS A 171 -2.24 -4.91 -11.88
CA LYS A 171 -0.82 -5.12 -11.59
C LYS A 171 -0.26 -4.09 -10.64
N THR A 172 -0.89 -2.92 -10.55
CA THR A 172 -0.47 -1.83 -9.67
C THR A 172 -1.64 -1.25 -8.90
N LEU A 173 -1.32 -0.66 -7.74
CA LEU A 173 -2.25 0.02 -6.86
C LEU A 173 -1.58 1.25 -6.25
N GLY A 174 -2.32 2.36 -6.21
CA GLY A 174 -2.04 3.51 -5.37
C GLY A 174 -3.14 3.69 -4.34
N VAL A 175 -2.77 3.94 -3.09
CA VAL A 175 -3.72 4.24 -2.01
C VAL A 175 -3.51 5.68 -1.57
N GLY A 176 -4.55 6.51 -1.62
CA GLY A 176 -4.53 7.88 -1.11
C GLY A 176 -5.40 7.99 0.12
N TRP A 177 -4.89 8.62 1.18
CA TRP A 177 -5.66 8.86 2.41
C TRP A 177 -5.53 10.31 2.90
N VAL A 178 -6.65 10.95 3.22
CA VAL A 178 -6.71 12.31 3.73
C VAL A 178 -7.56 12.34 5.00
N GLU A 179 -6.96 12.86 6.09
CA GLU A 179 -7.69 13.21 7.31
C GLU A 179 -8.23 14.63 7.20
N GLN A 180 -9.51 14.83 7.50
CA GLN A 180 -10.18 16.13 7.48
C GLN A 180 -10.96 16.36 8.77
N SER A 181 -10.29 16.92 9.77
CA SER A 181 -10.94 17.30 11.03
C SER A 181 -12.07 18.32 10.78
N GLY A 182 -13.23 18.09 11.40
CA GLY A 182 -14.42 18.94 11.25
C GLY A 182 -15.10 18.87 9.86
N GLY A 183 -14.70 17.93 9.01
CA GLY A 183 -15.35 17.64 7.72
C GLY A 183 -16.67 16.84 7.88
N GLN A 184 -17.29 16.50 6.75
CA GLN A 184 -18.44 15.57 6.74
C GLN A 184 -18.04 14.19 7.25
N TYR A 185 -16.85 13.73 6.85
CA TYR A 185 -16.18 12.56 7.37
C TYR A 185 -14.80 12.97 7.89
N SER A 186 -14.28 12.26 8.89
CA SER A 186 -12.94 12.50 9.44
C SER A 186 -11.83 12.00 8.52
N ASP A 187 -12.14 11.01 7.69
CA ASP A 187 -11.19 10.28 6.87
C ASP A 187 -11.78 10.07 5.47
N TYR A 188 -10.93 10.19 4.46
CA TYR A 188 -11.23 9.85 3.07
C TYR A 188 -10.12 8.96 2.56
N LEU A 189 -10.49 7.85 1.92
CA LEU A 189 -9.57 6.89 1.35
C LEU A 189 -9.99 6.54 -0.08
N THR A 190 -9.03 6.54 -0.98
CA THR A 190 -9.19 6.12 -2.37
C THR A 190 -8.16 5.04 -2.68
N GLN A 191 -8.57 3.98 -3.37
CA GLN A 191 -7.70 2.96 -3.93
C GLN A 191 -7.84 2.97 -5.45
N ASP A 192 -6.78 3.32 -6.16
CA ASP A 192 -6.76 3.33 -7.62
C ASP A 192 -5.88 2.20 -8.15
N PHE A 193 -6.50 1.30 -8.91
CA PHE A 193 -5.89 0.13 -9.50
C PHE A 193 -5.64 0.33 -10.98
N HIS A 194 -4.55 -0.25 -11.50
CA HIS A 194 -4.28 -0.26 -12.93
C HIS A 194 -3.66 -1.58 -13.40
N GLY A 195 -3.97 -1.97 -14.65
CA GLY A 195 -3.46 -3.19 -15.29
C GLY A 195 -2.02 -3.09 -15.82
N GLY A 196 -1.42 -1.90 -15.78
CA GLY A 196 -0.03 -1.65 -16.15
C GLY A 196 0.93 -1.68 -14.95
N ASN A 197 2.19 -2.06 -15.19
CA ASN A 197 3.30 -1.83 -14.24
C ASN A 197 4.17 -0.72 -14.80
N CYS A 198 3.77 0.54 -14.57
CA CYS A 198 4.37 1.70 -15.23
C CYS A 198 5.86 1.89 -14.89
N ASN A 199 6.27 1.44 -13.70
CA ASN A 199 7.62 1.61 -13.18
C ASN A 199 8.51 0.37 -13.35
N ASN A 200 8.03 -0.66 -14.07
CA ASN A 200 8.74 -1.92 -14.30
C ASN A 200 9.31 -2.57 -13.03
N ILE A 201 8.57 -2.45 -11.93
CA ILE A 201 8.99 -2.99 -10.63
C ILE A 201 9.06 -4.52 -10.71
N ASN A 202 10.14 -5.10 -10.19
CA ASN A 202 10.43 -6.53 -10.28
C ASN A 202 10.87 -7.17 -8.95
N ASN A 203 10.68 -6.48 -7.83
CA ASN A 203 11.03 -7.00 -6.51
C ASN A 203 10.03 -8.10 -6.07
N PRO A 204 10.46 -9.32 -5.71
CA PRO A 204 9.56 -10.40 -5.32
C PRO A 204 8.91 -10.20 -3.95
N ILE A 205 9.38 -9.24 -3.14
CA ILE A 205 8.63 -8.72 -1.99
C ILE A 205 7.68 -7.63 -2.53
N TYR A 206 6.42 -7.99 -2.81
CA TYR A 206 5.45 -7.07 -3.40
C TYR A 206 5.00 -5.98 -2.43
N SER A 207 4.89 -6.31 -1.15
CA SER A 207 4.59 -5.35 -0.09
C SER A 207 5.09 -5.89 1.24
N ALA A 208 5.46 -5.01 2.15
CA ALA A 208 5.67 -5.38 3.54
C ALA A 208 5.45 -4.18 4.45
N TYR A 209 4.73 -4.38 5.55
CA TYR A 209 4.53 -3.34 6.55
C TYR A 209 4.03 -3.93 7.88
N HIS A 210 3.84 -3.05 8.87
CA HIS A 210 3.24 -3.44 10.14
C HIS A 210 1.77 -3.00 10.24
N THR A 211 1.03 -3.68 11.10
CA THR A 211 -0.32 -3.32 11.55
C THR A 211 -0.45 -3.57 13.05
N PHE A 212 -1.45 -2.96 13.67
CA PHE A 212 -1.78 -3.13 15.10
C PHE A 212 -3.13 -3.81 15.32
N TYR A 213 -3.64 -4.54 14.32
CA TYR A 213 -4.87 -5.30 14.48
C TYR A 213 -4.56 -6.78 14.81
N PRO A 214 -5.37 -7.48 15.64
CA PRO A 214 -6.51 -7.02 16.46
C PRO A 214 -6.12 -6.53 17.86
N SER A 215 -4.82 -6.35 18.16
CA SER A 215 -4.33 -6.14 19.53
C SER A 215 -3.29 -5.04 19.59
N THR A 216 -2.92 -4.59 20.79
CA THR A 216 -1.88 -3.57 20.94
C THR A 216 -0.47 -3.99 20.45
N SER A 217 -0.27 -5.29 20.19
CA SER A 217 0.94 -5.86 19.61
C SER A 217 1.16 -5.40 18.17
N THR A 218 2.41 -5.35 17.74
CA THR A 218 2.76 -4.98 16.36
C THR A 218 2.94 -6.23 15.53
N GLN A 219 2.10 -6.41 14.52
CA GLN A 219 2.21 -7.50 13.57
C GLN A 219 2.90 -7.00 12.30
N PHE A 220 3.99 -7.66 11.91
CA PHE A 220 4.75 -7.36 10.70
C PHE A 220 4.42 -8.41 9.65
N ILE A 221 3.97 -7.95 8.47
CA ILE A 221 3.47 -8.78 7.39
C ILE A 221 4.24 -8.43 6.14
N ALA A 222 4.90 -9.42 5.54
CA ALA A 222 5.54 -9.30 4.24
C ALA A 222 4.92 -10.29 3.24
N ILE A 223 4.60 -9.78 2.05
CA ILE A 223 4.03 -10.54 0.95
C ILE A 223 5.12 -10.83 -0.08
N PHE A 224 5.48 -12.10 -0.19
CA PHE A 224 6.46 -12.58 -1.17
C PHE A 224 5.75 -13.40 -2.25
N TYR A 225 6.04 -13.10 -3.50
CA TYR A 225 5.46 -13.81 -4.64
C TYR A 225 6.48 -13.96 -5.77
N SER A 226 6.89 -15.19 -6.04
CA SER A 226 7.80 -15.55 -7.12
C SER A 226 7.42 -16.90 -7.73
N ASN A 227 7.66 -17.04 -9.03
CA ASN A 227 7.55 -18.31 -9.74
C ASN A 227 8.91 -19.03 -9.87
N THR A 228 10.00 -18.34 -9.56
CA THR A 228 11.38 -18.81 -9.84
C THR A 228 12.22 -18.93 -8.59
N GLU A 229 11.80 -18.32 -7.49
CA GLU A 229 12.55 -18.29 -6.24
C GLU A 229 11.67 -18.66 -5.05
N SER A 230 12.31 -19.26 -4.05
CA SER A 230 11.72 -19.55 -2.75
C SER A 230 12.59 -18.94 -1.67
N VAL A 231 11.96 -18.40 -0.63
CA VAL A 231 12.66 -17.84 0.53
C VAL A 231 13.19 -18.96 1.41
N SER A 232 14.50 -18.95 1.67
CA SER A 232 15.16 -19.83 2.65
C SER A 232 15.19 -19.21 4.05
N LYS A 233 15.24 -17.88 4.14
CA LYS A 233 15.16 -17.13 5.40
C LYS A 233 14.50 -15.78 5.17
N PHE A 234 13.51 -15.44 5.99
CA PHE A 234 12.87 -14.12 5.99
C PHE A 234 13.12 -13.45 7.34
N SER A 235 13.63 -12.23 7.34
CA SER A 235 14.02 -11.51 8.56
C SER A 235 13.44 -10.11 8.63
N LEU A 236 13.00 -9.71 9.82
CA LEU A 236 12.66 -8.35 10.22
C LEU A 236 13.89 -7.85 10.96
N VAL A 237 14.50 -6.79 10.46
CA VAL A 237 15.76 -6.26 11.00
C VAL A 237 15.54 -4.82 11.42
N PHE A 238 15.82 -4.53 12.68
CA PHE A 238 15.80 -3.18 13.23
C PHE A 238 17.16 -2.49 13.03
N GLU A 239 17.16 -1.15 13.05
CA GLU A 239 18.38 -0.34 12.86
C GLU A 239 19.46 -0.64 13.91
N ASP A 240 19.08 -1.00 15.13
CA ASP A 240 19.99 -1.41 16.22
C ASP A 240 20.66 -2.78 15.99
N GLY A 241 20.34 -3.47 14.90
CA GLY A 241 20.84 -4.79 14.54
C GLY A 241 20.00 -5.95 15.10
N THR A 242 18.97 -5.68 15.91
CA THR A 242 18.04 -6.70 16.39
C THR A 242 17.30 -7.31 15.20
N SER A 243 17.27 -8.65 15.12
CA SER A 243 16.65 -9.37 14.02
C SER A 243 15.69 -10.45 14.51
N HIS A 244 14.53 -10.54 13.87
CA HIS A 244 13.52 -11.57 14.11
C HIS A 244 13.25 -12.37 12.84
N ASN A 245 13.04 -13.68 12.98
CA ASN A 245 12.58 -14.51 11.87
C ASN A 245 11.09 -14.24 11.58
N LEU A 246 10.72 -14.14 10.29
CA LEU A 246 9.33 -14.20 9.88
C LEU A 246 9.07 -15.60 9.29
N PRO A 247 8.33 -16.47 10.00
CA PRO A 247 7.89 -17.72 9.40
C PRO A 247 6.86 -17.45 8.29
N VAL A 248 6.75 -18.42 7.37
CA VAL A 248 5.58 -18.50 6.48
C VAL A 248 4.36 -18.81 7.36
N VAL A 249 3.38 -17.90 7.39
CA VAL A 249 2.13 -18.11 8.14
C VAL A 249 1.00 -18.54 7.19
N TYR A 250 0.95 -17.96 5.98
CA TYR A 250 0.05 -18.39 4.92
C TYR A 250 0.81 -18.71 3.63
N GLY A 251 0.35 -19.71 2.88
CA GLY A 251 0.93 -20.09 1.60
C GLY A 251 2.24 -20.89 1.70
N THR A 252 3.18 -20.60 0.81
CA THR A 252 4.47 -21.30 0.71
C THR A 252 5.66 -20.33 0.75
N SER A 253 6.87 -20.86 0.77
CA SER A 253 8.09 -20.02 0.75
C SER A 253 8.30 -19.24 -0.56
N SER A 254 7.61 -19.57 -1.65
CA SER A 254 7.67 -18.82 -2.92
C SER A 254 6.44 -17.93 -3.16
N LYS A 255 5.30 -18.23 -2.52
CA LYS A 255 4.04 -17.48 -2.65
C LYS A 255 3.36 -17.45 -1.29
N GLY A 256 3.79 -16.52 -0.43
CA GLY A 256 3.53 -16.59 1.00
C GLY A 256 3.37 -15.25 1.67
N ALA A 257 2.56 -15.23 2.75
CA ALA A 257 2.57 -14.19 3.75
C ALA A 257 3.50 -14.61 4.89
N PHE A 258 4.57 -13.84 5.07
CA PHE A 258 5.55 -14.02 6.13
C PHE A 258 5.18 -13.07 7.25
N ILE A 259 4.84 -13.63 8.42
CA ILE A 259 4.22 -12.85 9.50
C ILE A 259 4.92 -13.14 10.82
N THR A 260 5.24 -12.08 11.56
CA THR A 260 5.65 -12.17 12.96
C THR A 260 4.93 -11.11 13.78
N THR A 261 4.67 -11.39 15.05
CA THR A 261 4.01 -10.46 15.96
C THR A 261 4.92 -10.21 17.15
N LEU A 262 5.21 -8.95 17.42
CA LEU A 262 6.01 -8.51 18.56
C LEU A 262 5.11 -7.81 19.59
N PRO A 263 5.19 -8.16 20.88
CA PRO A 263 4.27 -7.67 21.90
C PRO A 263 4.44 -6.16 22.19
N SER A 264 5.67 -5.65 22.06
CA SER A 264 5.99 -4.24 22.20
C SER A 264 7.15 -3.91 21.29
N VAL A 265 7.02 -2.80 20.56
CA VAL A 265 8.08 -2.21 19.75
C VAL A 265 8.05 -0.70 19.99
N GLU A 266 9.23 -0.10 20.09
CA GLU A 266 9.35 1.33 20.30
C GLU A 266 8.72 2.13 19.16
N SER A 267 8.04 3.24 19.48
CA SER A 267 7.48 4.13 18.46
C SER A 267 8.60 4.72 17.61
N CYS A 268 8.36 4.83 16.32
CA CYS A 268 9.31 5.28 15.31
C CYS A 268 10.57 4.42 15.16
N ALA A 269 10.65 3.25 15.80
CA ALA A 269 11.74 2.30 15.60
C ALA A 269 11.90 2.00 14.11
N LYS A 270 13.12 2.16 13.62
CA LYS A 270 13.47 1.97 12.22
C LYS A 270 13.71 0.50 11.93
N TYR A 271 13.13 -0.01 10.84
CA TYR A 271 13.26 -1.40 10.46
C TYR A 271 13.15 -1.62 8.94
N TYR A 272 13.63 -2.76 8.48
CA TYR A 272 13.42 -3.27 7.13
C TYR A 272 13.19 -4.78 7.14
N PHE A 273 12.65 -5.28 6.04
CA PHE A 273 12.45 -6.70 5.77
C PHE A 273 13.56 -7.21 4.84
N SER A 274 14.02 -8.43 5.05
CA SER A 274 15.04 -9.08 4.24
C SER A 274 14.63 -10.51 3.90
N ALA A 275 14.52 -10.83 2.61
CA ALA A 275 14.23 -12.17 2.12
C ALA A 275 15.47 -12.75 1.43
N GLN A 276 16.02 -13.84 1.97
CA GLN A 276 17.11 -14.58 1.35
C GLN A 276 16.55 -15.71 0.49
N THR A 277 16.96 -15.78 -0.77
CA THR A 277 16.69 -16.89 -1.69
C THR A 277 17.98 -17.69 -1.93
N SER A 278 17.96 -18.68 -2.81
CA SER A 278 19.17 -19.38 -3.25
C SER A 278 20.15 -18.47 -4.01
N SER A 279 19.63 -17.40 -4.61
CA SER A 279 20.34 -16.62 -5.63
C SER A 279 20.56 -15.16 -5.20
N ASN A 280 19.68 -14.62 -4.35
CA ASN A 280 19.63 -13.20 -4.04
C ASN A 280 19.22 -12.94 -2.59
N VAL A 281 19.42 -11.69 -2.16
CA VAL A 281 18.82 -11.13 -0.94
C VAL A 281 18.01 -9.90 -1.35
N TYR A 282 16.71 -9.94 -1.11
CA TYR A 282 15.80 -8.84 -1.38
C TYR A 282 15.50 -8.07 -0.11
N LYS A 283 15.39 -6.75 -0.21
CA LYS A 283 14.99 -5.88 0.90
C LYS A 283 13.69 -5.15 0.59
N MET A 284 12.96 -4.82 1.64
CA MET A 284 11.78 -3.96 1.61
C MET A 284 11.77 -3.08 2.88
N PRO A 285 11.83 -1.75 2.77
CA PRO A 285 12.08 -1.00 1.53
C PRO A 285 13.47 -1.36 0.94
N GLU A 286 13.68 -1.08 -0.34
CA GLU A 286 14.97 -1.37 -0.99
C GLU A 286 16.12 -0.54 -0.40
N THR A 287 15.84 0.71 -0.03
CA THR A 287 16.75 1.55 0.76
C THR A 287 16.04 2.20 1.94
N GLY A 288 16.82 2.68 2.91
CA GLY A 288 16.30 3.30 4.12
C GLY A 288 15.52 2.32 4.99
N TYR A 289 14.58 2.87 5.76
CA TYR A 289 13.84 2.14 6.79
C TYR A 289 12.39 2.55 6.82
N PHE A 290 11.51 1.58 7.12
CA PHE A 290 10.19 1.87 7.66
C PHE A 290 10.30 2.26 9.13
N GLN A 291 9.30 2.98 9.64
CA GLN A 291 9.20 3.29 11.07
C GLN A 291 7.92 2.71 11.65
N VAL A 292 8.00 2.12 12.85
CA VAL A 292 6.81 1.65 13.55
C VAL A 292 5.95 2.84 13.97
N SER A 293 4.72 2.95 13.47
CA SER A 293 3.87 4.12 13.69
C SER A 293 2.39 3.78 13.87
N LYS A 294 1.84 4.10 15.05
CA LYS A 294 0.39 4.01 15.31
C LYS A 294 -0.40 5.19 14.74
N SER A 295 0.27 6.33 14.53
CA SER A 295 -0.31 7.61 14.13
C SER A 295 0.54 8.30 13.04
N SER A 296 0.29 9.58 12.77
CA SER A 296 1.06 10.41 11.83
C SER A 296 2.39 10.93 12.40
N SER A 297 2.77 10.58 13.64
CA SER A 297 3.94 11.15 14.30
C SER A 297 5.29 10.64 13.76
N CYS A 298 5.31 9.47 13.12
CA CYS A 298 6.49 8.94 12.44
C CYS A 298 6.25 8.91 10.93
N ALA A 299 7.31 9.06 10.15
CA ALA A 299 7.21 8.94 8.70
C ALA A 299 6.92 7.47 8.31
N GLY A 300 6.24 7.26 7.19
CA GLY A 300 6.07 5.90 6.64
C GLY A 300 7.40 5.28 6.18
N TRP A 301 8.41 6.13 5.93
CA TRP A 301 9.75 5.76 5.51
C TRP A 301 10.72 6.90 5.83
N VAL A 302 11.97 6.55 6.15
CA VAL A 302 13.10 7.49 6.28
C VAL A 302 14.30 6.96 5.52
N ALA A 303 15.08 7.87 4.93
CA ALA A 303 16.36 7.52 4.34
C ALA A 303 17.30 6.92 5.41
N GLY A 304 18.19 6.02 4.99
CA GLY A 304 19.24 5.52 5.86
C GLY A 304 20.33 6.58 6.05
N ASP A 305 21.00 6.55 7.20
CA ASP A 305 22.20 7.36 7.40
C ASP A 305 23.28 6.82 6.45
N THR A 306 23.72 7.65 5.50
CA THR A 306 24.86 7.37 4.61
C THR A 306 26.19 7.52 5.33
#